data_AF-A0A920SRR4-F1
#
_entry.id   AF-A0A920SRR4-F1
#
_cell.length_a   1.000
_cell.length_b   1.000
_cell.length_c   1.000
_cell.angle_alpha   90.00
_cell.angle_beta   90.00
_cell.angle_gamma   90.00
#
_symmetry.space_group_name_H-M   'P 1'
#
loop_
_entity.id
_entity.type
_entity.pdbx_description
1 polymer ?
#
loop_
_entity_poly.entity_id
_entity_poly.type
_entity_poly.pdbx_seq_one_letter_code
_entity_poly.pdbx_strand_id
1 'polypeptide(L)'
;MGKELVRVANGFRFQTRERYTGALRKLRESRPPRYSKAFLETLAIIAYRQPVTGGDIEEVRGVGVSTDIMRVLLERNWIRQVGNREVPGRPSLYSTTAEFLEYFNLESIKHLPDLAEQRDISEIARELNIILPEPATPAEGEESPDRRG
;
A
#
# COMPACT_ATOMS: atom_id res chain seq x y z
N MET A 1 -27.66 2.34 -21.98
CA MET A 1 -26.47 3.17 -22.29
C MET A 1 -26.15 3.98 -21.03
N GLY A 2 -25.04 3.71 -20.33
CA GLY A 2 -24.70 4.45 -19.13
C GLY A 2 -23.18 4.45 -18.94
N LYS A 3 -22.53 5.53 -19.34
CA LYS A 3 -21.10 5.76 -19.17
C LYS A 3 -21.01 6.76 -18.03
N GLU A 4 -20.34 6.42 -16.94
CA GLU A 4 -19.98 7.40 -15.92
C GLU A 4 -18.53 7.82 -16.14
N LEU A 5 -18.33 9.14 -16.12
CA LEU A 5 -17.04 9.79 -16.27
C LEU A 5 -16.45 9.95 -14.87
N VAL A 6 -15.43 9.15 -14.54
CA VAL A 6 -14.60 9.38 -13.36
C VAL A 6 -13.43 10.26 -13.79
N ARG A 7 -13.23 11.37 -13.08
CA ARG A 7 -12.33 12.44 -13.49
C ARG A 7 -10.98 12.25 -12.80
N VAL A 8 -9.99 11.73 -13.52
CA VAL A 8 -8.64 11.53 -12.99
C VAL A 8 -7.80 12.80 -13.17
N ALA A 9 -6.88 13.06 -12.23
CA ALA A 9 -6.15 14.32 -12.03
C ALA A 9 -5.45 14.93 -13.26
N ASN A 10 -5.27 14.18 -14.37
CA ASN A 10 -4.85 14.77 -15.65
C ASN A 10 -5.27 14.00 -16.92
N GLY A 11 -6.35 13.21 -16.90
CA GLY A 11 -6.81 12.53 -18.12
C GLY A 11 -8.01 11.60 -17.94
N PHE A 12 -8.77 11.40 -19.02
CA PHE A 12 -9.88 10.45 -19.08
C PHE A 12 -9.36 9.05 -19.44
N ARG A 13 -9.61 8.03 -18.60
CA ARG A 13 -9.43 6.62 -18.99
C ARG A 13 -10.76 5.90 -18.89
N PHE A 14 -11.14 5.21 -19.96
CA PHE A 14 -12.35 4.39 -19.97
C PHE A 14 -12.15 3.17 -19.06
N GLN A 15 -12.85 3.11 -17.93
CA GLN A 15 -13.05 1.85 -17.20
C GLN A 15 -14.31 1.17 -17.75
N THR A 16 -14.16 -0.04 -18.29
CA THR A 16 -15.28 -0.84 -18.78
C THR A 16 -16.04 -1.46 -17.61
N ARG A 17 -17.36 -1.28 -17.61
CA ARG A 17 -18.32 -1.94 -16.71
C ARG A 17 -17.98 -3.41 -16.53
N GLU A 18 -18.00 -3.81 -15.27
CA GLU A 18 -17.92 -5.10 -14.59
C GLU A 18 -18.59 -6.31 -15.30
N ARG A 19 -18.21 -6.59 -16.55
CA ARG A 19 -18.72 -7.74 -17.33
C ARG A 19 -17.68 -8.45 -18.19
N TYR A 20 -16.41 -8.01 -18.16
CA TYR A 20 -15.32 -8.66 -18.91
C TYR A 20 -14.08 -8.91 -18.03
N THR A 21 -14.26 -9.62 -16.92
CA THR A 21 -13.18 -10.15 -16.06
C THR A 21 -12.28 -11.18 -16.78
N GLY A 22 -12.71 -11.74 -17.92
CA GLY A 22 -11.94 -12.73 -18.68
C GLY A 22 -10.85 -12.15 -19.58
N ALA A 23 -11.08 -11.00 -20.23
CA ALA A 23 -10.17 -10.45 -21.24
C ALA A 23 -9.01 -9.64 -20.63
N LEU A 24 -9.21 -9.02 -19.47
CA LEU A 24 -8.15 -8.30 -18.74
C LEU A 24 -7.11 -9.23 -18.12
N ARG A 25 -7.41 -10.54 -17.99
CA ARG A 25 -6.49 -11.54 -17.43
C ARG A 25 -5.28 -11.82 -18.33
N LYS A 26 -5.37 -11.53 -19.63
CA LYS A 26 -4.29 -11.75 -20.62
C LYS A 26 -3.34 -10.57 -20.81
N LEU A 27 -3.62 -9.40 -20.22
CA LEU A 27 -2.68 -8.27 -20.20
C LEU A 27 -1.90 -8.17 -18.86
N ARG A 28 -2.08 -9.16 -17.96
CA ARG A 28 -1.38 -9.31 -16.66
C ARG A 28 -0.03 -10.05 -16.81
N GLU A 29 0.71 -9.80 -17.89
CA GLU A 29 1.98 -10.49 -18.13
C GLU A 29 3.14 -9.94 -17.28
N SER A 30 2.93 -8.84 -16.56
CA SER A 30 3.74 -8.49 -15.39
C SER A 30 2.85 -8.55 -14.14
N ARG A 31 2.94 -9.62 -13.35
CA ARG A 31 2.31 -9.67 -12.01
C ARG A 31 2.70 -8.38 -11.26
N PRO A 32 1.74 -7.59 -10.75
CA PRO A 32 2.08 -6.48 -9.87
C PRO A 32 2.95 -7.02 -8.71
N PRO A 33 4.03 -6.33 -8.35
CA PRO A 33 4.89 -6.77 -7.27
C PRO A 33 4.06 -6.97 -6.00
N ARG A 34 4.20 -8.13 -5.37
CA ARG A 34 3.53 -8.44 -4.09
C ARG A 34 4.21 -7.62 -2.99
N TYR A 35 3.49 -6.68 -2.39
CA TYR A 35 4.03 -5.84 -1.30
C TYR A 35 3.73 -6.47 0.06
N SER A 36 4.74 -6.63 0.91
CA SER A 36 4.54 -7.21 2.24
C SER A 36 3.55 -6.42 3.09
N LYS A 37 2.95 -7.07 4.09
CA LYS A 37 2.06 -6.41 5.06
C LYS A 37 2.73 -5.20 5.71
N ALA A 38 3.97 -5.36 6.17
CA ALA A 38 4.75 -4.28 6.79
C ALA A 38 4.97 -3.08 5.84
N PHE A 39 5.13 -3.34 4.54
CA PHE A 39 5.26 -2.28 3.54
C PHE A 39 3.96 -1.48 3.41
N LEU A 40 2.82 -2.17 3.32
CA LEU A 40 1.52 -1.50 3.20
C LEU A 40 1.08 -0.82 4.50
N GLU A 41 1.37 -1.38 5.66
CA GLU A 41 1.17 -0.73 6.96
C GLU A 41 1.92 0.61 7.04
N THR A 42 3.20 0.60 6.66
CA THR A 42 4.05 1.80 6.67
C THR A 42 3.49 2.85 5.71
N LEU A 43 3.13 2.45 4.48
CA LEU A 43 2.53 3.33 3.50
C LEU A 43 1.19 3.92 3.98
N ALA A 44 0.33 3.10 4.56
CA ALA A 44 -0.96 3.53 5.09
C ALA A 44 -0.76 4.58 6.19
N ILE A 45 0.13 4.33 7.16
CA ILE A 45 0.41 5.30 8.23
C ILE A 45 0.85 6.65 7.65
N ILE A 46 1.75 6.65 6.66
CA ILE A 46 2.17 7.89 5.99
C ILE A 46 0.97 8.57 5.32
N ALA A 47 0.17 7.84 4.55
CA ALA A 47 -0.96 8.40 3.81
C ALA A 47 -2.03 9.02 4.72
N TYR A 48 -2.34 8.38 5.86
CA TYR A 48 -3.38 8.83 6.78
C TYR A 48 -2.91 9.86 7.81
N ARG A 49 -1.61 9.91 8.14
CA ARG A 49 -1.10 10.80 9.20
C ARG A 49 -0.14 11.87 8.71
N GLN A 50 0.15 11.95 7.41
CA GLN A 50 1.07 12.94 6.86
C GLN A 50 0.78 14.39 7.33
N PRO A 51 1.82 15.19 7.59
CA PRO A 51 3.24 14.85 7.51
C PRO A 51 3.76 14.08 8.75
N VAL A 52 4.47 12.96 8.53
CA VAL A 52 5.00 12.10 9.62
C VAL A 52 6.52 11.89 9.54
N THR A 53 7.14 11.67 10.69
CA THR A 53 8.54 11.25 10.82
C THR A 53 8.67 9.74 10.87
N GLY A 54 9.89 9.22 10.72
CA GLY A 54 10.17 7.80 10.96
C GLY A 54 9.77 7.35 12.36
N GLY A 55 10.02 8.17 13.38
CA GLY A 55 9.63 7.88 14.77
C GLY A 55 8.11 7.80 14.96
N ASP A 56 7.32 8.65 14.30
CA ASP A 56 5.85 8.58 14.38
C ASP A 56 5.33 7.27 13.77
N ILE A 57 5.98 6.78 12.71
CA ILE A 57 5.63 5.50 12.08
C ILE A 57 5.91 4.36 13.06
N GLU A 58 7.07 4.37 13.71
CA GLU A 58 7.45 3.36 14.70
C GLU A 58 6.52 3.35 15.91
N GLU A 59 6.14 4.53 16.41
CA GLU A 59 5.20 4.69 17.51
C GLU A 59 3.84 4.04 17.18
N VAL A 60 3.31 4.28 15.98
CA VAL A 60 2.03 3.70 15.56
C VAL A 60 2.13 2.19 15.29
N ARG A 61 3.26 1.71 14.73
CA ARG A 61 3.45 0.27 14.45
C ARG A 61 3.83 -0.55 15.67
N GLY A 62 4.35 0.09 16.73
CA GLY A 62 4.92 -0.58 17.90
C GLY A 62 6.21 -1.35 17.61
N VAL A 63 6.77 -1.21 16.41
CA VAL A 63 8.01 -1.87 15.96
C VAL A 63 8.79 -0.95 15.03
N GLY A 64 10.11 -1.17 14.97
CA GLY A 64 11.01 -0.39 14.12
C GLY A 64 10.59 -0.37 12.64
N VAL A 65 10.81 0.77 11.98
CA VAL A 65 10.52 0.93 10.55
C VAL A 65 11.71 0.41 9.76
N SER A 66 11.45 -0.44 8.76
CA SER A 66 12.52 -0.96 7.90
C SER A 66 13.04 0.14 6.98
N THR A 67 14.36 0.37 7.01
CA THR A 67 15.06 1.29 6.11
C THR A 67 14.84 0.93 4.64
N ASP A 68 14.79 -0.38 4.31
CA ASP A 68 14.51 -0.84 2.95
C ASP A 68 13.08 -0.49 2.50
N ILE A 69 12.08 -0.58 3.39
CA ILE A 69 10.70 -0.17 3.08
C ILE A 69 10.66 1.32 2.74
N MET A 70 11.28 2.16 3.59
CA MET A 70 11.35 3.61 3.34
C MET A 70 12.08 3.92 2.03
N ARG A 71 13.19 3.24 1.77
CA ARG A 71 13.95 3.40 0.52
C ARG A 71 13.09 3.07 -0.70
N VAL A 72 12.41 1.92 -0.70
CA VAL A 72 11.57 1.50 -1.83
C VAL A 72 10.38 2.45 -2.04
N LEU A 73 9.77 2.97 -0.96
CA LEU A 73 8.69 3.96 -1.07
C LEU A 73 9.15 5.27 -1.71
N LEU A 74 10.37 5.73 -1.36
CA LEU A 74 11.01 6.91 -1.94
C LEU A 74 11.42 6.67 -3.40
N GLU A 75 12.06 5.54 -3.71
CA GLU A 75 12.48 5.18 -5.07
C GLU A 75 11.30 5.05 -6.04
N ARG A 76 10.15 4.60 -5.54
CA ARG A 76 8.89 4.54 -6.30
C ARG A 76 8.19 5.90 -6.44
N ASN A 77 8.74 6.95 -5.83
CA ASN A 77 8.13 8.27 -5.72
C ASN A 77 6.72 8.23 -5.12
N TRP A 78 6.39 7.25 -4.27
CA TRP A 78 5.08 7.22 -3.60
C TRP A 78 5.04 8.12 -2.37
N ILE A 79 6.20 8.36 -1.78
CA ILE A 79 6.38 9.33 -0.71
C ILE A 79 7.55 10.25 -1.05
N ARG A 80 7.59 11.41 -0.42
CA ARG A 80 8.70 12.38 -0.51
C ARG A 80 8.97 13.00 0.85
N GLN A 81 10.18 13.52 1.04
CA GLN A 81 10.47 14.39 2.17
C GLN A 81 9.85 15.77 1.93
N VAL A 82 9.15 16.30 2.93
CA VAL A 82 8.49 17.62 2.88
C VAL A 82 9.14 18.66 3.78
N GLY A 83 10.10 18.24 4.61
CA GLY A 83 10.85 19.10 5.51
C GLY A 83 11.45 18.32 6.67
N ASN A 84 11.70 19.01 7.78
CA ASN A 84 12.19 18.44 9.03
C ASN A 84 11.38 19.00 10.19
N ARG A 85 11.12 18.18 11.21
CA ARG A 85 10.43 18.64 12.43
C ARG A 85 11.37 19.48 13.29
N GLU A 86 10.88 20.56 13.88
CA GLU A 86 11.66 21.49 14.72
C GLU A 86 11.85 20.99 16.16
N VAL A 87 12.43 19.80 16.27
CA VAL A 87 12.78 19.15 17.55
C VAL A 87 14.26 18.72 17.52
N PRO A 88 14.88 18.40 18.68
CA PRO A 88 16.24 17.86 18.70
C PRO A 88 16.41 16.67 17.75
N GLY A 89 17.48 16.66 16.97
CA GLY A 89 17.72 15.66 15.91
C GLY A 89 17.08 15.98 14.55
N ARG A 90 16.17 16.98 14.48
CA ARG A 90 15.51 17.48 13.25
C ARG A 90 15.09 16.37 12.27
N PRO A 91 14.30 15.38 12.71
CA PRO A 91 13.95 14.23 11.88
C PRO A 91 13.17 14.66 10.63
N SER A 92 13.40 13.95 9.52
CA SER A 92 12.73 14.17 8.24
C SER A 92 11.22 13.90 8.33
N LEU A 93 10.43 14.77 7.70
CA LEU A 93 8.97 14.60 7.54
C LEU A 93 8.65 14.06 6.14
N TYR A 94 7.74 13.10 6.08
CA TYR A 94 7.33 12.41 4.86
C TYR A 94 5.85 12.64 4.56
N SER A 95 5.51 12.68 3.27
CA SER A 95 4.13 12.73 2.76
C SER A 95 4.02 12.02 1.42
N THR A 96 2.80 11.63 1.06
CA THR A 96 2.48 11.06 -0.26
C THR A 96 2.62 12.08 -1.40
N THR A 97 2.70 11.57 -2.61
CA THR A 97 2.94 12.32 -3.85
C THR A 97 1.76 12.23 -4.81
N ALA A 98 1.87 12.85 -5.98
CA ALA A 98 0.89 12.70 -7.05
C ALA A 98 0.94 11.28 -7.67
N GLU A 99 2.12 10.68 -7.75
CA GLU A 99 2.34 9.32 -8.27
C GLU A 99 1.67 8.27 -7.39
N PHE A 100 1.64 8.50 -6.07
CA PHE A 100 0.81 7.70 -5.15
C PHE A 100 -0.66 7.79 -5.54
N LEU A 101 -1.20 9.00 -5.69
CA LEU A 101 -2.61 9.21 -6.05
C LEU A 101 -2.96 8.57 -7.40
N GLU A 102 -2.09 8.70 -8.40
CA GLU A 102 -2.26 8.08 -9.71
C GLU A 102 -2.25 6.55 -9.62
N TYR A 103 -1.30 5.98 -8.86
CA TYR A 103 -1.18 4.54 -8.70
C TYR A 103 -2.40 3.93 -8.01
N PHE A 104 -2.93 4.58 -6.97
CA PHE A 104 -4.11 4.14 -6.23
C PHE A 104 -5.43 4.65 -6.81
N ASN A 105 -5.39 5.34 -7.95
CA ASN A 105 -6.56 5.89 -8.63
C ASN A 105 -7.43 6.78 -7.71
N LEU A 106 -6.78 7.65 -6.95
CA LEU A 106 -7.38 8.61 -6.03
C LEU A 106 -7.31 10.03 -6.61
N GLU A 107 -8.39 10.80 -6.51
CA GLU A 107 -8.37 12.22 -6.90
C GLU A 107 -7.70 13.11 -5.84
N SER A 108 -7.75 12.69 -4.58
CA SER A 108 -7.08 13.38 -3.47
C SER A 108 -6.93 12.43 -2.28
N ILE A 109 -6.03 12.78 -1.34
CA ILE A 109 -5.86 12.04 -0.08
C ILE A 109 -7.14 11.96 0.74
N LYS A 110 -8.07 12.91 0.58
CA LYS A 110 -9.37 12.88 1.27
C LYS A 110 -10.29 11.75 0.81
N HIS A 111 -10.00 11.12 -0.33
CA HIS A 111 -10.73 9.97 -0.85
C HIS A 111 -10.20 8.64 -0.33
N LEU A 112 -9.20 8.66 0.56
CA LEU A 112 -8.83 7.46 1.28
C LEU A 112 -10.02 6.97 2.13
N PRO A 113 -10.27 5.65 2.19
CA PRO A 113 -11.34 5.11 3.01
C PRO A 113 -11.11 5.48 4.48
N ASP A 114 -12.18 5.78 5.23
CA ASP A 114 -12.04 6.08 6.65
C ASP A 114 -11.44 4.88 7.41
N LEU A 115 -10.57 5.15 8.37
CA LEU A 115 -9.93 4.15 9.23
C LEU A 115 -10.87 3.60 10.31
N ALA A 116 -12.18 3.88 10.22
CA ALA A 116 -13.21 3.49 11.19
C ALA A 116 -12.88 2.12 11.79
N GLU A 117 -12.69 2.13 13.12
CA GLU A 117 -12.07 1.07 13.90
C GLU A 117 -12.60 -0.31 13.47
N GLN A 118 -11.68 -1.23 13.13
CA GLN A 118 -11.91 -2.65 12.75
C GLN A 118 -11.98 -3.00 11.25
N ARG A 119 -11.46 -2.18 10.32
CA ARG A 119 -11.27 -2.65 8.93
C ARG A 119 -9.98 -3.47 8.77
N ASP A 120 -10.09 -4.69 8.24
CA ASP A 120 -8.94 -5.54 7.97
C ASP A 120 -8.07 -4.90 6.86
N ILE A 121 -6.75 -4.91 7.06
CA ILE A 121 -5.80 -4.30 6.10
C ILE A 121 -5.89 -4.94 4.72
N SER A 122 -6.37 -6.18 4.65
CA SER A 122 -6.61 -6.91 3.40
C SER A 122 -7.83 -6.40 2.65
N GLU A 123 -8.84 -5.89 3.34
CA GLU A 123 -9.99 -5.25 2.69
C GLU A 123 -9.60 -3.88 2.12
N ILE A 124 -8.85 -3.08 2.88
CA ILE A 124 -8.33 -1.78 2.42
C ILE A 124 -7.44 -1.97 1.19
N ALA A 125 -6.56 -2.98 1.22
CA ALA A 125 -5.72 -3.33 0.08
C ALA A 125 -6.55 -3.69 -1.17
N ARG A 126 -7.68 -4.40 -1.03
CA ARG A 126 -8.53 -4.77 -2.17
C ARG A 126 -9.24 -3.56 -2.77
N GLU A 127 -9.73 -2.64 -1.95
CA GLU A 127 -10.34 -1.38 -2.41
C GLU A 127 -9.35 -0.50 -3.17
N LEU A 128 -8.10 -0.45 -2.69
CA LEU A 128 -6.99 0.26 -3.32
C LEU A 128 -6.34 -0.56 -4.47
N ASN A 129 -6.94 -1.70 -4.85
CA ASN A 129 -6.48 -2.61 -5.90
C ASN A 129 -5.00 -3.06 -5.74
N ILE A 130 -4.58 -3.24 -4.49
CA ILE A 130 -3.25 -3.70 -4.07
C ILE A 130 -3.27 -5.23 -3.93
N ILE A 131 -2.29 -5.89 -4.55
CA ILE A 131 -2.09 -7.33 -4.35
C ILE A 131 -1.21 -7.54 -3.12
N LEU A 132 -1.84 -7.90 -2.00
CA LEU A 132 -1.16 -8.42 -0.82
C LEU A 132 -0.59 -9.83 -1.09
N PRO A 133 0.59 -10.18 -0.55
CA PRO A 133 0.97 -11.58 -0.38
C PRO A 133 0.03 -12.20 0.65
N GLU A 134 -0.48 -13.39 0.32
CA GLU A 134 -1.18 -14.19 1.32
C GLU A 134 -0.24 -14.46 2.50
N PRO A 135 -0.76 -14.46 3.74
CA PRO A 135 0.05 -14.88 4.88
C PRO A 135 0.62 -16.26 4.55
N ALA A 136 1.95 -16.40 4.65
CA ALA A 136 2.58 -17.69 4.48
C ALA A 136 1.93 -18.65 5.48
N THR A 137 1.16 -19.61 4.98
CA THR A 137 0.71 -20.75 5.78
C THR A 137 1.98 -21.33 6.41
N PRO A 138 2.08 -21.43 7.75
CA PRO A 138 3.19 -22.18 8.32
C PRO A 138 3.14 -23.56 7.69
N ALA A 139 4.25 -23.97 7.07
CA ALA A 139 4.38 -25.31 6.52
C ALA A 139 4.06 -26.30 7.66
N GLU A 140 2.94 -27.00 7.53
CA GLU A 140 2.62 -28.13 8.39
C GLU A 140 3.79 -29.11 8.35
N GLY A 141 4.16 -29.58 9.54
CA GLY A 141 5.46 -30.15 9.85
C GLY A 141 5.93 -31.25 8.89
N GLU A 142 7.24 -31.25 8.67
CA GLU A 142 7.96 -32.46 8.29
C GLU A 142 7.70 -33.52 9.37
N GLU A 143 6.75 -34.40 9.09
CA GLU A 143 6.59 -35.68 9.76
C GLU A 143 7.88 -36.47 9.54
N SER A 144 8.80 -36.36 10.49
CA SER A 144 9.97 -37.22 10.60
C SER A 144 9.49 -38.65 10.83
N PRO A 145 9.73 -39.61 9.92
CA PRO A 145 9.36 -40.99 10.22
C PRO A 145 10.39 -41.55 11.20
N ASP A 146 9.99 -41.69 12.46
CA ASP A 146 10.61 -42.62 13.39
C ASP A 146 10.52 -44.03 12.76
N ARG A 147 11.66 -44.59 12.37
CA ARG A 147 11.82 -46.04 12.24
C ARG A 147 13.06 -46.47 12.99
N ARG A 148 12.84 -46.85 14.26
CA ARG A 148 13.54 -47.97 14.88
C ARG A 148 13.39 -49.22 14.00
N GLY A 149 14.52 -49.88 13.77
CA GLY A 149 14.66 -51.17 13.10
C GLY A 149 16.13 -51.46 12.86
#